data_AF-A0A821NWE1-F1
#
_entry.id   AF-A0A821NWE1-F1
#
_cell.length_a   1.000
_cell.length_b   1.000
_cell.length_c   1.000
_cell.angle_alpha   90.00
_cell.angle_beta   90.00
_cell.angle_gamma   90.00
#
_symmetry.space_group_name_H-M   'P 1'
#
loop_
_entity.id
_entity.type
_entity.pdbx_description
1 polymer ?
#
loop_
_entity_poly.entity_id
_entity_poly.type
_entity_poly.pdbx_seq_one_letter_code
_entity_poly.pdbx_strand_id
1 'polypeptide(L)'
;GLGFRPQPVTYESLIRITNDTAQQKRIASSLQLFRNVFLLQSSDAKAEECSPQNPASNLPPGTACLFNWFHIVESEDHPCSDNKMNGFSYEQPCILIKLNKVYGWKPVKGILPLNIQELRGVINNKSISNSDVYITCAGTHPADDDVLIDATYYSLAYPFGSSKFGVIPNYFFPYRNAKDHVQPFVLVQFNMLPLNRLVSVTCRAWAPGIEHNARRMRGMVSFQVYRTHTDIKSIENNGR
;
A
#
# COMPACT_ATOMS: atom_id res chain seq x y z
N GLY A 1 -6.03 12.38 -1.61
CA GLY A 1 -5.62 11.69 -0.37
C GLY A 1 -5.22 10.27 -0.71
N LEU A 2 -4.75 9.54 0.28
CA LEU A 2 -4.47 8.11 0.19
C LEU A 2 -5.38 7.35 1.17
N GLY A 3 -5.51 6.05 0.97
CA GLY A 3 -6.12 5.13 1.90
C GLY A 3 -5.22 3.92 2.14
N PHE A 4 -5.43 3.22 3.25
CA PHE A 4 -4.68 2.03 3.61
C PHE A 4 -5.60 0.84 3.93
N ARG A 5 -5.08 -0.39 3.83
CA ARG A 5 -5.74 -1.64 4.26
C ARG A 5 -4.70 -2.59 4.87
N PRO A 6 -5.09 -3.47 5.82
CA PRO A 6 -6.45 -3.70 6.31
C PRO A 6 -6.99 -2.61 7.24
N GLN A 7 -8.32 -2.58 7.39
CA GLN A 7 -9.05 -1.80 8.40
C GLN A 7 -10.16 -2.70 8.95
N PRO A 8 -9.84 -3.61 9.89
CA PRO A 8 -10.79 -4.61 10.39
C PRO A 8 -11.94 -3.98 11.18
N VAL A 9 -11.72 -2.79 11.76
CA VAL A 9 -12.74 -1.93 12.34
C VAL A 9 -12.80 -0.66 11.49
N THR A 10 -14.01 -0.29 11.06
CA THR A 10 -14.19 0.91 10.23
C THR A 10 -13.78 2.15 11.03
N TYR A 11 -13.10 3.10 10.37
CA TYR A 11 -12.59 4.35 10.95
C TYR A 11 -11.43 4.21 11.94
N GLU A 12 -11.00 3.00 12.30
CA GLU A 12 -9.76 2.83 13.06
C GLU A 12 -8.54 3.03 12.16
N SER A 13 -7.58 3.80 12.68
CA SER A 13 -6.26 3.96 12.09
C SER A 13 -5.23 2.99 12.69
N LEU A 14 -5.62 2.12 13.63
CA LEU A 14 -4.72 1.21 14.34
C LEU A 14 -4.78 -0.20 13.74
N ILE A 15 -3.62 -0.77 13.46
CA ILE A 15 -3.41 -2.15 13.04
C ILE A 15 -2.72 -2.87 14.19
N ARG A 16 -3.43 -3.79 14.85
CA ARG A 16 -2.89 -4.63 15.92
C ARG A 16 -2.31 -5.91 15.31
N ILE A 17 -1.03 -6.15 15.59
CA ILE A 17 -0.31 -7.36 15.19
C ILE A 17 -0.15 -8.21 16.44
N THR A 18 -0.63 -9.44 16.40
CA THR A 18 -0.62 -10.35 17.54
C THR A 18 0.05 -11.66 17.15
N ASN A 19 0.56 -12.40 18.13
CA ASN A 19 0.96 -13.80 17.98
C ASN A 19 -0.24 -14.77 17.99
N ASP A 20 -1.44 -14.30 18.37
CA ASP A 20 -2.66 -15.10 18.32
C ASP A 20 -3.10 -15.39 16.88
N THR A 21 -3.14 -16.68 16.52
CA THR A 21 -3.46 -17.14 15.17
C THR A 21 -4.88 -16.76 14.73
N ALA A 22 -5.86 -16.71 15.64
CA ALA A 22 -7.23 -16.35 15.28
C ALA A 22 -7.34 -14.86 14.90
N GLN A 23 -6.67 -13.98 15.64
CA GLN A 23 -6.57 -12.56 15.33
C GLN A 23 -5.76 -12.31 14.05
N GLN A 24 -4.65 -13.01 13.85
CA GLN A 24 -3.87 -12.95 12.60
C GLN A 24 -4.74 -13.31 11.39
N LYS A 25 -5.55 -14.37 11.50
CA LYS A 25 -6.50 -14.77 10.44
C LYS A 25 -7.54 -13.69 10.22
N ARG A 26 -8.15 -13.17 11.28
CA ARG A 26 -9.17 -12.11 11.18
C ARG A 26 -8.64 -10.89 10.44
N ILE A 27 -7.45 -10.40 10.78
CA ILE A 27 -6.90 -9.19 10.16
C ILE A 27 -6.44 -9.43 8.71
N ALA A 28 -5.82 -10.58 8.43
CA ALA A 28 -5.46 -10.98 7.06
C ALA A 28 -6.71 -11.12 6.18
N SER A 29 -7.77 -11.74 6.70
CA SER A 29 -9.04 -11.89 5.99
C SER A 29 -9.73 -10.56 5.69
N SER A 30 -9.54 -9.51 6.51
CA SER A 30 -10.04 -8.17 6.20
C SER A 30 -9.38 -7.61 4.92
N LEU A 31 -8.07 -7.80 4.75
CA LEU A 31 -7.37 -7.39 3.54
C LEU A 31 -7.83 -8.24 2.35
N GLN A 32 -7.91 -9.57 2.50
CA GLN A 32 -8.39 -10.50 1.48
C GLN A 32 -9.80 -10.15 1.00
N LEU A 33 -10.73 -9.89 1.92
CA LEU A 33 -12.10 -9.50 1.58
C LEU A 33 -12.12 -8.17 0.82
N PHE A 34 -11.37 -7.16 1.29
CA PHE A 34 -11.27 -5.89 0.57
C PHE A 34 -10.80 -6.09 -0.87
N ARG A 35 -9.80 -6.94 -1.08
CA ARG A 35 -9.32 -7.24 -2.42
C ARG A 35 -10.34 -7.98 -3.26
N ASN A 36 -10.98 -9.00 -2.71
CA ASN A 36 -11.93 -9.81 -3.45
C ASN A 36 -13.15 -8.99 -3.88
N VAL A 37 -13.54 -7.99 -3.07
CA VAL A 37 -14.67 -7.12 -3.35
C VAL A 37 -14.29 -5.92 -4.23
N PHE A 38 -13.11 -5.32 -4.02
CA PHE A 38 -12.77 -4.02 -4.62
C PHE A 38 -11.61 -4.05 -5.60
N LEU A 39 -10.88 -5.17 -5.70
CA LEU A 39 -9.68 -5.34 -6.52
C LEU A 39 -9.72 -6.55 -7.46
N LEU A 40 -10.87 -7.24 -7.58
CA LEU A 40 -11.12 -8.23 -8.62
C LEU A 40 -11.96 -7.61 -9.74
N GLN A 41 -11.54 -7.85 -10.98
CA GLN A 41 -12.31 -7.50 -12.16
C GLN A 41 -13.25 -8.67 -12.49
N SER A 42 -14.54 -8.40 -12.70
CA SER A 42 -15.46 -9.43 -13.16
C SER A 42 -15.05 -9.93 -14.55
N SER A 43 -15.39 -11.16 -14.90
CA SER A 43 -15.21 -11.71 -16.26
C SER A 43 -15.87 -10.83 -17.34
N ASP A 44 -16.96 -10.16 -16.99
CA ASP A 44 -17.72 -9.29 -17.90
C ASP A 44 -17.18 -7.85 -17.94
N ALA A 45 -16.10 -7.56 -17.20
CA ALA A 45 -15.49 -6.25 -17.19
C ALA A 45 -14.79 -5.99 -18.53
N LYS A 46 -15.05 -4.83 -19.13
CA LYS A 46 -14.23 -4.36 -20.24
C LYS A 46 -12.90 -3.88 -19.68
N ALA A 47 -11.89 -4.75 -19.68
CA ALA A 47 -10.55 -4.45 -19.20
C ALA A 47 -9.50 -4.76 -20.28
N GLU A 48 -8.48 -3.92 -20.39
CA GLU A 48 -7.36 -4.08 -21.33
C GLU A 48 -6.03 -3.93 -20.61
N GLU A 49 -4.99 -4.59 -21.11
CA GLU A 49 -3.63 -4.43 -20.59
C GLU A 49 -3.13 -3.01 -20.88
N CYS A 50 -2.79 -2.28 -19.82
CA CYS A 50 -2.24 -0.94 -19.93
C CYS A 50 -0.71 -0.97 -19.91
N SER A 51 -0.12 -0.18 -20.79
CA SER A 51 1.32 -0.04 -20.96
C SER A 51 1.67 1.40 -21.35
N PRO A 52 2.96 1.77 -21.43
CA PRO A 52 3.35 3.08 -21.93
C PRO A 52 2.84 3.37 -23.35
N GLN A 53 2.66 2.33 -24.19
CA GLN A 53 2.15 2.44 -25.55
C GLN A 53 0.62 2.43 -25.62
N ASN A 54 -0.04 1.76 -24.66
CA ASN A 54 -1.50 1.70 -24.51
C ASN A 54 -1.94 2.17 -23.12
N PRO A 55 -1.82 3.47 -22.79
CA PRO A 55 -2.23 3.97 -21.47
C PRO A 55 -3.76 4.03 -21.33
N ALA A 56 -4.25 4.08 -20.08
CA ALA A 56 -5.67 4.21 -19.74
C ALA A 56 -6.37 5.38 -20.47
N SER A 57 -5.63 6.44 -20.81
CA SER A 57 -6.14 7.58 -21.57
C SER A 57 -6.57 7.23 -23.00
N ASN A 58 -5.97 6.19 -23.58
CA ASN A 58 -6.19 5.78 -24.97
C ASN A 58 -7.26 4.68 -25.07
N LEU A 59 -7.62 4.05 -23.95
CA LEU A 59 -8.63 3.01 -23.93
C LEU A 59 -10.02 3.56 -24.33
N PRO A 60 -10.88 2.72 -24.95
CA PRO A 60 -12.26 3.08 -25.26
C PRO A 60 -13.07 3.51 -24.03
N PRO A 61 -14.11 4.33 -24.20
CA PRO A 61 -15.00 4.71 -23.10
C PRO A 61 -15.61 3.48 -22.40
N GLY A 62 -15.55 3.47 -21.08
CA GLY A 62 -16.06 2.35 -20.26
C GLY A 62 -15.07 1.19 -20.07
N THR A 63 -13.90 1.23 -20.70
CA THR A 63 -12.83 0.24 -20.52
C THR A 63 -11.86 0.68 -19.41
N ALA A 64 -11.48 -0.26 -18.53
CA ALA A 64 -10.49 -0.05 -17.47
C ALA A 64 -9.14 -0.70 -17.81
N CYS A 65 -8.07 -0.27 -17.16
CA CYS A 65 -6.83 -1.06 -17.16
C CYS A 65 -7.02 -2.36 -16.38
N LEU A 66 -6.48 -3.45 -16.93
CA LEU A 66 -6.22 -4.67 -16.19
C LEU A 66 -5.15 -4.38 -15.12
N PHE A 67 -5.45 -4.70 -13.86
CA PHE A 67 -4.49 -4.63 -12.77
C PHE A 67 -4.25 -6.03 -12.23
N ASN A 68 -3.38 -6.79 -12.91
CA ASN A 68 -3.12 -8.19 -12.58
C ASN A 68 -2.01 -8.31 -11.53
N TRP A 69 -2.41 -8.66 -10.32
CA TRP A 69 -1.52 -8.85 -9.19
C TRP A 69 -1.65 -10.27 -8.59
N PHE A 70 -2.25 -11.20 -9.34
CA PHE A 70 -2.43 -12.61 -8.94
C PHE A 70 -1.10 -13.30 -8.62
N HIS A 71 -0.02 -12.95 -9.32
CA HIS A 71 1.33 -13.47 -9.05
C HIS A 71 1.85 -13.14 -7.65
N ILE A 72 1.32 -12.10 -6.98
CA ILE A 72 1.62 -11.81 -5.57
C ILE A 72 0.67 -12.61 -4.66
N VAL A 73 -0.63 -12.61 -4.98
CA VAL A 73 -1.69 -13.22 -4.17
C VAL A 73 -1.52 -14.71 -4.01
N GLU A 74 -1.34 -15.40 -5.13
CA GLU A 74 -1.38 -16.86 -5.23
C GLU A 74 -0.01 -17.49 -5.04
N SER A 75 1.05 -16.68 -4.95
CA SER A 75 2.40 -17.18 -4.73
C SER A 75 2.52 -17.91 -3.40
N GLU A 76 3.17 -19.06 -3.43
CA GLU A 76 3.50 -19.83 -2.23
C GLU A 76 4.56 -19.13 -1.37
N ASP A 77 5.47 -18.37 -1.98
CA ASP A 77 6.65 -17.81 -1.32
C ASP A 77 6.60 -16.30 -1.10
N HIS A 78 5.78 -15.57 -1.86
CA HIS A 78 5.74 -14.11 -1.73
C HIS A 78 5.23 -13.71 -0.34
N PRO A 79 5.93 -12.81 0.40
CA PRO A 79 5.59 -12.51 1.78
C PRO A 79 4.18 -11.92 1.96
N CYS A 80 3.74 -11.11 1.00
CA CYS A 80 2.39 -10.52 0.99
C CYS A 80 1.29 -11.42 0.41
N SER A 81 1.56 -12.70 0.11
CA SER A 81 0.56 -13.61 -0.48
C SER A 81 -0.51 -14.04 0.52
N ASP A 82 -1.56 -14.70 0.03
CA ASP A 82 -2.60 -15.27 0.90
C ASP A 82 -2.09 -16.45 1.72
N ASN A 83 -1.23 -17.26 1.13
CA ASN A 83 -0.59 -18.39 1.80
C ASN A 83 0.27 -17.93 2.99
N LYS A 84 0.84 -16.73 2.89
CA LYS A 84 1.60 -16.08 3.97
C LYS A 84 0.74 -15.19 4.87
N MET A 85 -0.59 -15.26 4.76
CA MET A 85 -1.54 -14.41 5.47
C MET A 85 -1.16 -12.93 5.37
N ASN A 86 -0.69 -12.50 4.20
CA ASN A 86 -0.24 -11.14 3.92
C ASN A 86 0.80 -10.63 4.95
N GLY A 87 1.68 -11.54 5.40
CA GLY A 87 2.75 -11.25 6.35
C GLY A 87 2.35 -11.28 7.83
N PHE A 88 1.07 -11.42 8.15
CA PHE A 88 0.59 -11.40 9.53
C PHE A 88 0.99 -12.65 10.33
N SER A 89 1.22 -13.80 9.70
CA SER A 89 1.55 -15.06 10.40
C SER A 89 2.94 -15.08 11.04
N TYR A 90 3.86 -14.27 10.54
CA TYR A 90 5.22 -14.07 11.08
C TYR A 90 5.46 -12.61 11.49
N GLU A 91 4.37 -11.89 11.79
CA GLU A 91 4.38 -10.55 12.41
C GLU A 91 5.10 -9.46 11.59
N GLN A 92 5.19 -9.66 10.27
CA GLN A 92 5.73 -8.70 9.30
C GLN A 92 4.64 -8.31 8.29
N PRO A 93 3.63 -7.54 8.71
CA PRO A 93 2.41 -7.34 7.94
C PRO A 93 2.66 -6.54 6.65
N CYS A 94 1.97 -6.93 5.59
CA CYS A 94 1.88 -6.17 4.35
C CYS A 94 0.64 -5.26 4.38
N ILE A 95 0.89 -3.95 4.32
CA ILE A 95 -0.15 -2.92 4.32
C ILE A 95 -0.33 -2.38 2.90
N LEU A 96 -1.56 -2.44 2.40
CA LEU A 96 -1.90 -1.93 1.08
C LEU A 96 -2.13 -0.42 1.16
N ILE A 97 -1.43 0.34 0.34
CA ILE A 97 -1.55 1.79 0.19
C ILE A 97 -2.09 2.10 -1.21
N LYS A 98 -3.16 2.89 -1.28
CA LYS A 98 -3.81 3.27 -2.55
C LYS A 98 -4.15 4.75 -2.57
N LEU A 99 -4.22 5.33 -3.77
CA LEU A 99 -4.69 6.71 -3.94
C LEU A 99 -6.21 6.80 -3.74
N ASN A 100 -6.76 8.00 -3.66
CA ASN A 100 -8.19 8.21 -3.87
C ASN A 100 -8.50 8.28 -5.37
N LYS A 101 -9.68 7.80 -5.77
CA LYS A 101 -10.15 7.89 -7.16
C LYS A 101 -10.53 9.35 -7.45
N VAL A 102 -9.83 9.98 -8.39
CA VAL A 102 -10.12 11.34 -8.86
C VAL A 102 -10.36 11.25 -10.35
N TYR A 103 -11.59 11.55 -10.78
CA TYR A 103 -11.97 11.45 -12.18
C TYR A 103 -11.12 12.39 -13.04
N GLY A 104 -10.59 11.89 -14.16
CA GLY A 104 -9.81 12.66 -15.12
C GLY A 104 -8.40 13.07 -14.65
N TRP A 105 -8.05 12.84 -13.38
CA TRP A 105 -6.72 13.16 -12.87
C TRP A 105 -5.69 12.16 -13.39
N LYS A 106 -4.57 12.70 -13.88
CA LYS A 106 -3.35 11.94 -14.20
C LYS A 106 -2.13 12.71 -13.72
N PRO A 107 -1.07 12.02 -13.30
CA PRO A 107 0.19 12.67 -13.01
C PRO A 107 0.73 13.35 -14.27
N VAL A 108 1.12 14.62 -14.15
CA VAL A 108 1.72 15.37 -15.26
C VAL A 108 3.21 15.09 -15.33
N LYS A 109 3.79 15.13 -16.54
CA LYS A 109 5.25 15.10 -16.69
C LYS A 109 5.83 16.35 -16.03
N GLY A 110 6.79 16.18 -15.13
CA GLY A 110 7.39 17.31 -14.45
C GLY A 110 8.50 16.91 -13.49
N ILE A 111 9.16 17.91 -12.93
CA ILE A 111 10.20 17.69 -11.92
C ILE A 111 9.51 17.22 -10.64
N LEU A 112 9.87 16.03 -10.16
CA LEU A 112 9.43 15.59 -8.84
C LEU A 112 9.92 16.60 -7.79
N PRO A 113 9.07 17.02 -6.83
CA PRO A 113 9.43 18.09 -5.89
C PRO A 113 10.76 17.78 -5.19
N LEU A 114 11.77 18.64 -5.34
CA LEU A 114 13.15 18.46 -4.85
C LEU A 114 13.28 18.35 -3.31
N ASN A 115 12.21 18.56 -2.56
CA ASN A 115 12.17 18.39 -1.10
C ASN A 115 12.01 16.92 -0.66
N ILE A 116 12.29 16.03 -1.59
CA ILE A 116 12.48 14.60 -1.43
C ILE A 116 13.75 14.34 -0.59
N GLN A 117 13.87 14.83 0.64
CA GLN A 117 14.91 14.30 1.54
C GLN A 117 14.71 12.80 1.80
N GLU A 118 13.45 12.33 1.76
CA GLU A 118 13.06 10.90 1.84
C GLU A 118 13.46 10.06 0.62
N LEU A 119 13.72 10.65 -0.56
CA LEU A 119 14.31 9.94 -1.73
C LEU A 119 15.64 10.57 -2.21
N ARG A 120 16.27 11.44 -1.40
CA ARG A 120 17.61 11.99 -1.67
C ARG A 120 18.59 10.85 -1.43
N GLY A 121 19.02 10.24 -2.53
CA GLY A 121 19.69 8.94 -2.58
C GLY A 121 19.17 8.06 -3.71
N VAL A 122 18.03 8.43 -4.31
CA VAL A 122 17.40 7.76 -5.45
C VAL A 122 17.43 8.64 -6.72
N ILE A 123 17.30 9.96 -6.56
CA ILE A 123 17.08 10.92 -7.67
C ILE A 123 18.31 11.15 -8.57
N ASN A 124 19.50 10.65 -8.24
CA ASN A 124 20.65 10.72 -9.15
C ASN A 124 20.55 9.79 -10.37
N ASN A 125 19.45 9.04 -10.51
CA ASN A 125 19.34 8.00 -11.52
C ASN A 125 18.41 8.42 -12.67
N LYS A 126 18.89 8.28 -13.91
CA LYS A 126 18.13 8.41 -15.18
C LYS A 126 16.88 7.49 -15.29
N SER A 127 16.59 6.70 -14.25
CA SER A 127 15.58 5.63 -14.19
C SER A 127 14.24 6.06 -13.56
N ILE A 128 14.16 7.26 -12.97
CA ILE A 128 12.91 7.77 -12.39
C ILE A 128 12.07 8.44 -13.49
N SER A 129 10.90 7.87 -13.80
CA SER A 129 9.90 8.50 -14.67
C SER A 129 9.41 9.79 -14.04
N ASN A 130 9.42 10.85 -14.83
CA ASN A 130 8.93 12.17 -14.42
C ASN A 130 7.39 12.26 -14.39
N SER A 131 6.69 11.14 -14.52
CA SER A 131 5.22 11.08 -14.56
C SER A 131 4.62 9.92 -13.78
N ASP A 132 5.41 9.03 -13.20
CA ASP A 132 4.85 7.97 -12.34
C ASP A 132 4.49 8.53 -10.96
N VAL A 133 3.68 7.77 -10.23
CA VAL A 133 3.34 8.07 -8.84
C VAL A 133 4.20 7.20 -7.92
N TYR A 134 4.99 7.84 -7.08
CA TYR A 134 5.84 7.16 -6.09
C TYR A 134 5.18 7.19 -4.71
N ILE A 135 5.33 6.11 -3.94
CA ILE A 135 4.84 6.02 -2.57
C ILE A 135 6.01 5.78 -1.63
N THR A 136 6.14 6.61 -0.59
CA THR A 136 7.05 6.39 0.55
C THR A 136 6.27 6.37 1.84
N CYS A 137 6.80 5.70 2.86
CA CYS A 137 6.30 5.72 4.22
C CYS A 137 7.45 6.09 5.17
N ALA A 138 7.15 6.95 6.13
CA ALA A 138 8.09 7.43 7.14
C ALA A 138 7.42 7.50 8.51
N GLY A 139 8.23 7.62 9.56
CA GLY A 139 7.73 7.78 10.91
C GLY A 139 6.97 9.08 10.98
N THR A 140 5.87 9.09 11.72
CA THR A 140 5.15 10.34 11.98
C THR A 140 5.97 11.22 12.93
N HIS A 141 6.77 10.57 13.79
CA HIS A 141 7.75 11.20 14.66
C HIS A 141 9.14 10.58 14.41
N PRO A 142 10.24 11.29 14.69
CA PRO A 142 11.59 10.77 14.51
C PRO A 142 11.88 9.46 15.27
N ALA A 143 11.18 9.24 16.38
CA ALA A 143 11.30 8.02 17.17
C ALA A 143 10.69 6.78 16.48
N ASP A 144 9.92 6.96 15.40
CA ASP A 144 9.29 5.87 14.63
C ASP A 144 10.05 5.54 13.34
N ASP A 145 11.04 6.34 12.94
CA ASP A 145 11.71 6.22 11.65
C ASP A 145 12.54 4.94 11.53
N ASP A 146 13.13 4.47 12.63
CA ASP A 146 13.96 3.26 12.70
C ASP A 146 13.22 2.00 12.24
N VAL A 147 11.91 1.94 12.49
CA VAL A 147 11.04 0.83 12.11
C VAL A 147 10.86 0.71 10.59
N LEU A 148 10.97 1.82 9.87
CA LEU A 148 10.61 1.92 8.46
C LEU A 148 11.81 1.87 7.52
N ILE A 149 13.04 1.90 8.08
CA ILE A 149 14.28 1.76 7.32
C ILE A 149 14.33 0.42 6.56
N ASP A 150 13.80 -0.63 7.16
CA ASP A 150 13.74 -1.97 6.58
C ASP A 150 12.33 -2.30 6.06
N ALA A 151 11.57 -1.31 5.59
CA ALA A 151 10.31 -1.56 4.93
C ALA A 151 10.53 -1.98 3.46
N THR A 152 9.80 -3.00 3.01
CA THR A 152 9.84 -3.43 1.60
C THR A 152 8.56 -3.02 0.88
N TYR A 153 8.69 -2.40 -0.28
CA TYR A 153 7.60 -1.94 -1.13
C TYR A 153 7.41 -2.88 -2.31
N TYR A 154 6.22 -3.46 -2.46
CA TYR A 154 5.84 -4.29 -3.60
C TYR A 154 4.80 -3.60 -4.47
N SER A 155 5.00 -3.68 -5.79
CA SER A 155 4.10 -3.11 -6.80
C SER A 155 4.24 -3.89 -8.11
N LEU A 156 3.38 -3.67 -9.09
CA LEU A 156 3.51 -4.35 -10.39
C LEU A 156 4.85 -4.07 -11.09
N ALA A 157 5.44 -2.88 -10.89
CA ALA A 157 6.76 -2.54 -11.43
C ALA A 157 7.92 -3.15 -10.62
N TYR A 158 7.67 -3.53 -9.36
CA TYR A 158 8.66 -4.10 -8.43
C TYR A 158 8.05 -5.29 -7.69
N PRO A 159 7.73 -6.40 -8.38
CA PRO A 159 7.08 -7.56 -7.77
C PRO A 159 7.98 -8.28 -6.77
N PHE A 160 9.31 -8.12 -6.88
CA PHE A 160 10.30 -8.68 -5.96
C PHE A 160 10.71 -7.72 -4.84
N GLY A 161 10.05 -6.56 -4.74
CA GLY A 161 10.30 -5.59 -3.69
C GLY A 161 11.29 -4.48 -4.05
N SER A 162 11.16 -3.37 -3.35
CA SER A 162 12.04 -2.22 -3.35
C SER A 162 12.18 -1.74 -1.91
N SER A 163 13.40 -1.46 -1.44
CA SER A 163 13.62 -0.96 -0.07
C SER A 163 13.44 0.56 0.06
N LYS A 164 13.03 1.25 -1.01
CA LYS A 164 13.05 2.72 -1.08
C LYS A 164 11.68 3.33 -1.27
N PHE A 165 10.88 2.77 -2.16
CA PHE A 165 9.56 3.29 -2.55
C PHE A 165 8.78 2.26 -3.35
N GLY A 166 7.46 2.41 -3.36
CA GLY A 166 6.59 1.76 -4.34
C GLY A 166 6.30 2.66 -5.53
N VAL A 167 5.94 2.07 -6.66
CA VAL A 167 5.62 2.81 -7.89
C VAL A 167 4.27 2.38 -8.44
N ILE A 168 3.47 3.36 -8.83
CA ILE A 168 2.30 3.19 -9.67
C ILE A 168 2.59 3.87 -11.00
N PRO A 169 2.78 3.10 -12.08
CA PRO A 169 3.05 3.66 -13.39
C PRO A 169 1.94 4.59 -13.88
N ASN A 170 2.34 5.64 -14.61
CA ASN A 170 1.45 6.69 -15.08
C ASN A 170 0.33 6.19 -16.01
N TYR A 171 0.57 5.07 -16.72
CA TYR A 171 -0.32 4.52 -17.73
C TYR A 171 -1.60 3.92 -17.13
N PHE A 172 -1.68 3.76 -15.81
CA PHE A 172 -2.92 3.40 -15.12
C PHE A 172 -3.88 4.59 -14.92
N PHE A 173 -3.46 5.82 -15.25
CA PHE A 173 -4.24 7.04 -15.13
C PHE A 173 -4.62 7.61 -16.50
N PRO A 174 -5.76 8.33 -16.63
CA PRO A 174 -6.65 8.77 -15.56
C PRO A 174 -7.71 7.74 -15.16
N TYR A 175 -8.33 7.95 -13.98
CA TYR A 175 -9.57 7.26 -13.64
C TYR A 175 -10.73 7.84 -14.46
N ARG A 176 -11.49 6.97 -15.16
CA ARG A 176 -12.56 7.38 -16.09
C ARG A 176 -13.94 6.80 -15.74
N ASN A 177 -14.18 6.40 -14.49
CA ASN A 177 -15.43 5.74 -14.05
C ASN A 177 -15.78 4.48 -14.87
N ALA A 178 -14.78 3.79 -15.44
CA ALA A 178 -15.02 2.49 -16.06
C ALA A 178 -15.58 1.51 -15.01
N LYS A 179 -16.54 0.68 -15.44
CA LYS A 179 -17.12 -0.37 -14.61
C LYS A 179 -16.01 -1.33 -14.19
N ASP A 180 -16.06 -1.80 -12.95
CA ASP A 180 -15.10 -2.77 -12.41
C ASP A 180 -13.63 -2.30 -12.50
N HIS A 181 -13.41 -0.97 -12.52
CA HIS A 181 -12.06 -0.41 -12.45
C HIS A 181 -11.40 -0.71 -11.10
N VAL A 182 -10.31 -1.47 -11.17
CA VAL A 182 -9.41 -1.73 -10.05
C VAL A 182 -8.41 -0.60 -9.93
N GLN A 183 -8.35 -0.03 -8.73
CA GLN A 183 -7.41 1.04 -8.44
C GLN A 183 -6.02 0.45 -8.21
N PRO A 184 -4.97 0.94 -8.89
CA PRO A 184 -3.60 0.56 -8.60
C PRO A 184 -3.21 0.87 -7.16
N PHE A 185 -2.39 0.02 -6.58
CA PHE A 185 -1.92 0.14 -5.21
C PHE A 185 -0.47 -0.34 -5.08
N VAL A 186 0.11 -0.07 -3.90
CA VAL A 186 1.41 -0.55 -3.44
C VAL A 186 1.18 -1.32 -2.15
N LEU A 187 1.93 -2.41 -1.93
CA LEU A 187 2.02 -3.07 -0.64
C LEU A 187 3.30 -2.63 0.06
N VAL A 188 3.23 -2.37 1.36
CA VAL A 188 4.39 -2.03 2.19
C VAL A 188 4.48 -3.07 3.30
N GLN A 189 5.53 -3.87 3.29
CA GLN A 189 5.83 -4.84 4.33
C GLN A 189 6.72 -4.20 5.38
N PHE A 190 6.33 -4.31 6.65
CA PHE A 190 7.17 -3.90 7.78
C PHE A 190 7.94 -5.11 8.30
N ASN A 191 9.22 -5.22 7.94
CA ASN A 191 10.04 -6.40 8.26
C ASN A 191 10.47 -6.46 9.74
N MET A 192 10.56 -5.31 10.41
CA MET A 192 11.02 -5.22 11.79
C MET A 192 10.09 -4.34 12.63
N LEU A 193 9.00 -4.92 13.16
CA LEU A 193 8.13 -4.23 14.10
C LEU A 193 8.57 -4.47 15.56
N PRO A 194 8.75 -3.39 16.35
CA PRO A 194 9.09 -3.47 17.76
C PRO A 194 7.94 -4.06 18.58
N LEU A 195 8.27 -4.88 19.59
CA LEU A 195 7.28 -5.39 20.53
C LEU A 195 6.80 -4.31 21.48
N ASN A 196 5.50 -4.30 21.76
CA ASN A 196 4.83 -3.44 22.74
C ASN A 196 5.14 -1.95 22.58
N ARG A 197 5.42 -1.51 21.33
CA ARG A 197 5.62 -0.11 20.95
C ARG A 197 4.64 0.27 19.86
N LEU A 198 3.92 1.37 20.07
CA LEU A 198 3.03 1.96 19.08
C LEU A 198 3.86 2.75 18.07
N VAL A 199 3.82 2.36 16.80
CA VAL A 199 4.53 3.00 15.71
C VAL A 199 3.54 3.80 14.88
N SER A 200 3.75 5.11 14.75
CA SER A 200 2.89 5.96 13.91
C SER A 200 3.51 6.12 12.54
N VAL A 201 2.85 5.64 11.49
CA VAL A 201 3.34 5.64 10.11
C VAL A 201 2.59 6.68 9.29
N THR A 202 3.32 7.46 8.49
CA THR A 202 2.74 8.36 7.48
C THR A 202 3.29 8.00 6.10
N CYS A 203 2.40 7.61 5.20
CA CYS A 203 2.73 7.34 3.80
C CYS A 203 2.32 8.51 2.90
N ARG A 204 3.20 8.90 1.98
CA ARG A 204 3.03 10.02 1.05
C ARG A 204 3.07 9.53 -0.40
N ALA A 205 2.23 10.13 -1.25
CA ALA A 205 2.34 9.99 -2.69
C ALA A 205 3.11 11.16 -3.29
N TRP A 206 3.99 10.89 -4.25
CA TRP A 206 4.81 11.87 -4.95
C TRP A 206 4.57 11.76 -6.44
N ALA A 207 4.09 12.85 -7.03
CA ALA A 207 4.05 13.09 -8.47
C ALA A 207 3.92 14.61 -8.66
N PRO A 208 4.31 15.14 -9.83
CA PRO A 208 4.09 16.56 -10.13
C PRO A 208 2.61 16.91 -9.98
N GLY A 209 2.31 17.94 -9.19
CA GLY A 209 0.95 18.40 -8.89
C GLY A 209 0.26 17.72 -7.69
N ILE A 210 0.91 16.78 -6.99
CA ILE A 210 0.41 16.30 -5.69
C ILE A 210 0.86 17.26 -4.59
N GLU A 211 -0.11 17.91 -3.95
CA GLU A 211 0.13 18.72 -2.75
C GLU A 211 0.06 17.88 -1.47
N HIS A 212 1.01 18.10 -0.57
CA HIS A 212 1.00 17.53 0.77
C HIS A 212 0.42 18.52 1.78
N ASN A 213 -0.64 18.12 2.49
CA ASN A 213 -1.19 18.89 3.59
C ASN A 213 -1.62 17.94 4.72
N ALA A 214 -0.89 17.97 5.83
CA ALA A 214 -1.14 17.10 6.98
C ALA A 214 -2.50 17.36 7.63
N ARG A 215 -2.96 18.62 7.72
CA ARG A 215 -4.26 18.95 8.33
C ARG A 215 -5.44 18.37 7.54
N ARG A 216 -5.28 18.20 6.23
CA ARG A 216 -6.34 17.70 5.32
C ARG A 216 -6.04 16.31 4.76
N MET A 217 -4.98 15.65 5.21
CA MET A 217 -4.50 14.37 4.67
C MET A 217 -4.40 14.38 3.13
N ARG A 218 -3.98 15.52 2.56
CA ARG A 218 -3.76 15.63 1.10
C ARG A 218 -2.39 15.07 0.77
N GLY A 219 -2.35 14.27 -0.29
CA GLY A 219 -1.13 13.58 -0.71
C GLY A 219 -0.56 12.58 0.29
N MET A 220 -1.27 12.27 1.39
CA MET A 220 -0.79 11.36 2.44
C MET A 220 -1.91 10.54 3.09
N VAL A 221 -1.51 9.52 3.85
CA VAL A 221 -2.33 8.74 4.78
C VAL A 221 -1.49 8.42 6.01
N SER A 222 -2.09 8.42 7.19
CA SER A 222 -1.42 8.05 8.44
C SER A 222 -2.21 6.95 9.14
N PHE A 223 -1.49 6.03 9.74
CA PHE A 223 -2.02 4.93 10.52
C PHE A 223 -1.01 4.53 11.59
N GLN A 224 -1.42 3.68 12.52
CA GLN A 224 -0.62 3.19 13.62
C GLN A 224 -0.51 1.68 13.52
N VAL A 225 0.65 1.15 13.88
CA VAL A 225 0.87 -0.30 13.98
C VAL A 225 1.35 -0.60 15.39
N TYR A 226 0.78 -1.64 16.00
CA TYR A 226 1.14 -2.06 17.35
C TYR A 226 1.29 -3.58 17.39
N ARG A 227 2.53 -4.06 17.58
CA ARG A 227 2.82 -5.48 17.73
C ARG A 227 2.82 -5.85 19.21
N THR A 228 1.96 -6.78 19.60
CA THR A 228 1.87 -7.30 20.96
C THR A 228 2.32 -8.74 21.04
N HIS A 229 3.04 -9.07 22.11
CA HIS A 229 3.22 -10.45 22.52
C HIS A 229 2.21 -10.76 23.63
N THR A 230 1.25 -11.64 23.37
CA THR A 230 0.33 -12.12 24.40
C THR A 230 0.99 -13.32 25.08
N ASP A 231 1.55 -13.13 26.27
CA ASP A 231 1.90 -14.25 27.14
C ASP A 231 0.60 -14.75 27.79
N ILE A 232 0.06 -15.85 27.28
CA ILE A 232 -1.21 -16.48 27.73
C ILE A 232 -1.20 -16.83 29.24
N LYS A 233 -0.06 -16.74 29.94
CA LYS A 233 0.08 -17.15 31.35
C LYS A 233 -0.31 -16.11 32.40
N SER A 234 -0.66 -14.87 32.05
CA SER A 234 -0.87 -13.81 33.07
C SER A 234 -2.32 -13.43 33.38
N ILE A 235 -3.32 -13.96 32.66
CA ILE A 235 -4.73 -13.57 32.86
C ILE A 235 -5.51 -14.57 33.74
N GLU A 236 -5.04 -15.81 33.93
CA GLU A 236 -5.78 -16.82 34.71
C GLU A 236 -5.41 -16.93 36.20
N ASN A 237 -4.39 -16.21 36.70
CA ASN A 237 -3.92 -16.38 38.09
C ASN A 237 -4.21 -15.20 39.05
N ASN A 238 -4.95 -14.18 38.64
CA ASN A 238 -5.41 -13.10 39.55
C ASN A 238 -6.92 -13.16 39.87
N GLY A 239 -7.54 -14.33 39.67
CA GLY A 239 -8.96 -14.55 39.92
C GLY A 239 -9.22 -15.87 40.64
N ARG A 240 -8.59 -16.10 41.79
CA ARG A 240 -9.05 -17.08 42.77
C ARG A 240 -8.58 -16.74 44.17
#